data_AF-A0A2Z5QWJ9-F1
#
_entry.id   AF-A0A2Z5QWJ9-F1
#
_cell.length_a   1.000
_cell.length_b   1.000
_cell.length_c   1.000
_cell.angle_alpha   90.00
_cell.angle_beta   90.00
_cell.angle_gamma   90.00
#
_symmetry.space_group_name_H-M   'P 1'
#
loop_
_entity.id
_entity.type
_entity.pdbx_description
1 polymer ?
#
loop_
_entity_poly.entity_id
_entity_poly.type
_entity_poly.pdbx_seq_one_letter_code
_entity_poly.pdbx_strand_id
1 'polypeptide(L)'
;MTTELIILVIVVLTALAFDFTNGFHDTGNAMATSIATGALKPKTAVALSASLNLVGAFLSVEVAKTVGKGLVDLDQIDIKKDGSALMLIVFTGLVGGILWNVLTWLLGLPSSSSHALFGGLIGSALAALGFSGVQWGGVLSKIVIPAVMSPLVAALVSTVGTWLVYRIASPVSDERKTRGFRWGQVGTASLMSLAHGTNDAQKTMGVIFLALVASGSVNDNDAIPFWVKASCAIAIALGTYLGGWRIIRTLGKGIVEVDTPRV
;
A
#
# COMPACT_ATOMS: atom_id res chain seq x y z
N MET A 1 7.30 14.15 29.53
CA MET A 1 7.15 12.96 28.68
C MET A 1 8.37 12.08 28.90
N THR A 2 8.21 10.78 29.08
CA THR A 2 9.33 9.83 29.11
C THR A 2 9.94 9.71 27.70
N THR A 3 11.24 9.42 27.59
CA THR A 3 11.95 9.30 26.30
C THR A 3 11.25 8.32 25.35
N GLU A 4 10.75 7.20 25.89
CA GLU A 4 10.00 6.18 25.14
C GLU A 4 8.72 6.74 24.51
N LEU A 5 7.96 7.57 25.24
CA LEU A 5 6.75 8.20 24.71
C LEU A 5 7.08 9.17 23.57
N ILE A 6 8.20 9.89 23.66
CA ILE A 6 8.65 10.78 22.58
C ILE A 6 8.98 9.97 21.33
N ILE A 7 9.75 8.88 21.48
CA ILE A 7 10.12 8.00 20.35
C ILE A 7 8.85 7.39 19.73
N LEU A 8 7.92 6.89 20.55
CA LEU A 8 6.66 6.32 20.09
C LEU A 8 5.87 7.33 19.25
N VAL A 9 5.70 8.56 19.75
CA VAL A 9 4.97 9.61 19.00
C VAL A 9 5.65 9.89 17.66
N ILE A 10 6.98 9.95 17.61
CA ILE A 10 7.74 10.15 16.37
C ILE A 10 7.51 8.99 15.39
N VAL A 11 7.57 7.74 15.87
CA VAL A 11 7.31 6.54 15.06
C VAL A 11 5.89 6.57 14.49
N VAL A 12 4.89 6.88 15.32
CA VAL A 12 3.49 6.96 14.88
C VAL A 12 3.32 8.04 13.81
N LEU A 13 3.85 9.24 14.02
CA LEU A 13 3.78 10.32 13.04
C LEU A 13 4.47 9.94 11.73
N THR A 14 5.62 9.26 11.81
CA THR A 14 6.37 8.83 10.63
C THR A 14 5.64 7.70 9.90
N ALA A 15 5.01 6.77 10.62
CA ALA A 15 4.18 5.72 10.02
C ALA A 15 2.97 6.32 9.29
N LEU A 16 2.29 7.29 9.89
CA LEU A 16 1.18 8.00 9.23
C LEU A 16 1.66 8.81 8.02
N ALA A 17 2.85 9.42 8.09
CA ALA A 17 3.46 10.09 6.95
C ALA A 17 3.77 9.09 5.81
N PHE A 18 4.30 7.91 6.15
CA PHE A 18 4.49 6.83 5.19
C PHE A 18 3.17 6.43 4.53
N ASP A 19 2.12 6.16 5.30
CA ASP A 19 0.80 5.77 4.79
C ASP A 19 0.17 6.83 3.89
N PHE A 20 0.37 8.09 4.25
CA PHE A 20 -0.02 9.22 3.42
C PHE A 20 0.75 9.24 2.08
N THR A 21 2.09 9.11 2.11
CA THR A 21 2.88 9.05 0.88
C THR A 21 2.53 7.83 0.03
N ASN A 22 2.12 6.74 0.68
CA ASN A 22 1.68 5.52 0.04
C ASN A 22 0.37 5.74 -0.74
N GLY A 23 -0.66 6.26 -0.08
CA GLY A 23 -1.94 6.57 -0.73
C GLY A 23 -1.78 7.52 -1.91
N PHE A 24 -0.88 8.50 -1.77
CA PHE A 24 -0.49 9.42 -2.83
C PHE A 24 0.16 8.70 -4.04
N HIS A 25 1.12 7.80 -3.79
CA HIS A 25 1.85 7.08 -4.85
C HIS A 25 0.92 6.16 -5.64
N ASP A 26 0.11 5.38 -4.93
CA ASP A 26 -0.68 4.30 -5.51
C ASP A 26 -2.02 4.74 -6.12
N THR A 27 -2.39 6.02 -5.96
CA THR A 27 -3.52 6.59 -6.72
C THR A 27 -3.29 6.46 -8.22
N GLY A 28 -2.04 6.58 -8.68
CA GLY A 28 -1.65 6.33 -10.06
C GLY A 28 -2.05 4.93 -10.53
N ASN A 29 -1.71 3.93 -9.73
CA ASN A 29 -1.92 2.52 -10.08
C ASN A 29 -3.41 2.15 -10.18
N ALA A 30 -4.28 2.77 -9.37
CA ALA A 30 -5.71 2.50 -9.40
C ALA A 30 -6.49 3.35 -10.42
N MET A 31 -6.11 4.62 -10.61
CA MET A 31 -6.96 5.61 -11.33
C MET A 31 -6.38 6.11 -12.65
N ALA A 32 -5.10 5.86 -12.97
CA ALA A 32 -4.50 6.39 -14.20
C ALA A 32 -5.26 5.96 -15.46
N THR A 33 -5.67 4.70 -15.56
CA THR A 33 -6.42 4.17 -16.71
C THR A 33 -7.77 4.88 -16.87
N SER A 34 -8.57 4.94 -15.81
CA SER A 34 -9.91 5.57 -15.85
C SER A 34 -9.86 7.07 -16.10
N ILE A 35 -8.75 7.74 -15.73
CA ILE A 35 -8.51 9.15 -16.04
C ILE A 35 -8.06 9.31 -17.50
N ALA A 36 -7.12 8.49 -17.97
CA ALA A 36 -6.57 8.57 -19.32
C ALA A 36 -7.61 8.27 -20.41
N THR A 37 -8.51 7.32 -20.17
CA THR A 37 -9.61 6.98 -21.10
C THR A 37 -10.77 7.97 -21.06
N GLY A 38 -10.75 8.94 -20.15
CA GLY A 38 -11.86 9.87 -19.92
C GLY A 38 -13.09 9.23 -19.27
N ALA A 39 -12.98 8.01 -18.74
CA ALA A 39 -14.08 7.35 -18.04
C ALA A 39 -14.52 8.16 -16.80
N LEU A 40 -13.55 8.65 -16.03
CA LEU A 40 -13.75 9.55 -14.88
C LEU A 40 -12.99 10.86 -15.05
N LYS A 41 -13.60 11.95 -14.56
CA LYS A 41 -12.88 13.22 -14.41
C LYS A 41 -11.82 13.07 -13.31
N PRO A 42 -10.63 13.70 -13.44
CA PRO A 42 -9.53 13.55 -12.48
C PRO A 42 -9.92 13.73 -11.01
N LYS A 43 -10.63 14.81 -10.68
CA LYS A 43 -11.08 15.08 -9.30
C LYS A 43 -12.07 14.03 -8.77
N THR A 44 -12.95 13.53 -9.64
CA THR A 44 -13.91 12.49 -9.27
C THR A 44 -13.21 11.15 -9.04
N ALA A 45 -12.21 10.82 -9.87
CA ALA A 45 -11.44 9.59 -9.73
C ALA A 45 -10.67 9.52 -8.40
N VAL A 46 -9.95 10.59 -8.03
CA VAL A 46 -9.21 10.63 -6.76
C VAL A 46 -10.14 10.66 -5.55
N ALA A 47 -11.29 11.35 -5.62
CA ALA A 47 -12.29 11.35 -4.55
C ALA A 47 -12.92 9.97 -4.32
N LEU A 48 -13.26 9.28 -5.41
CA LEU A 48 -13.76 7.90 -5.37
C LEU A 48 -12.71 6.96 -4.79
N SER A 49 -11.47 7.04 -5.27
CA SER A 49 -10.36 6.22 -4.78
C SER A 49 -10.10 6.45 -3.29
N ALA A 50 -10.06 7.71 -2.84
CA ALA A 50 -9.85 8.05 -1.45
C ALA A 50 -10.96 7.50 -0.54
N SER A 51 -12.21 7.63 -0.97
CA SER A 51 -13.37 7.11 -0.22
C SER A 51 -13.31 5.58 -0.10
N LEU A 52 -12.92 4.88 -1.17
CA LEU A 52 -12.80 3.43 -1.17
C LEU A 52 -11.58 2.94 -0.40
N ASN A 53 -10.46 3.67 -0.44
CA ASN A 53 -9.30 3.38 0.41
C ASN A 53 -9.67 3.51 1.89
N LEU A 54 -10.39 4.59 2.26
CA LEU A 54 -10.89 4.80 3.62
C LEU A 54 -11.78 3.63 4.07
N VAL A 55 -12.76 3.23 3.25
CA VAL A 55 -13.65 2.10 3.57
C VAL A 55 -12.87 0.79 3.64
N GLY A 56 -11.99 0.53 2.66
CA GLY A 56 -11.18 -0.68 2.58
C GLY A 56 -10.32 -0.89 3.82
N ALA A 57 -9.76 0.17 4.38
CA ALA A 57 -8.97 0.12 5.61
C ALA A 57 -9.74 -0.45 6.82
N PHE A 58 -11.08 -0.39 6.82
CA PHE A 58 -11.91 -0.95 7.90
C PHE A 58 -12.43 -2.36 7.62
N LEU A 59 -12.28 -2.91 6.41
CA LEU A 59 -12.88 -4.20 6.04
C LEU A 59 -12.04 -5.41 6.50
N SER A 60 -10.77 -5.23 6.85
CA SER A 60 -9.91 -6.33 7.31
C SER A 60 -8.83 -5.83 8.28
N VAL A 61 -8.26 -6.76 9.05
CA VAL A 61 -7.12 -6.55 9.96
C VAL A 61 -6.09 -7.70 9.90
N GLU A 62 -6.20 -8.58 8.90
CA GLU A 62 -5.34 -9.76 8.77
C GLU A 62 -3.89 -9.42 8.40
N VAL A 63 -3.68 -8.51 7.46
CA VAL A 63 -2.35 -8.08 7.00
C VAL A 63 -1.58 -7.44 8.16
N ALA A 64 -2.25 -6.61 8.96
CA ALA A 64 -1.63 -5.91 10.09
C ALA A 64 -1.00 -6.86 11.11
N LYS A 65 -1.62 -8.02 11.35
CA LYS A 65 -1.09 -9.07 12.25
C LYS A 65 0.20 -9.70 11.74
N THR A 66 0.46 -9.62 10.43
CA THR A 66 1.57 -10.33 9.78
C THR A 66 2.80 -9.47 9.55
N VAL A 67 2.70 -8.14 9.64
CA VAL A 67 3.78 -7.19 9.29
C VAL A 67 4.87 -7.15 10.37
N GLY A 68 4.50 -7.16 11.66
CA GLY A 68 5.47 -7.00 12.75
C GLY A 68 6.32 -8.24 13.04
N LYS A 69 5.71 -9.42 13.13
CA LYS A 69 6.40 -10.69 13.48
C LYS A 69 7.11 -11.37 12.31
N GLY A 70 6.92 -10.87 11.09
CA GLY A 70 7.29 -11.58 9.88
C GLY A 70 8.65 -11.27 9.30
N LEU A 71 9.31 -10.20 9.74
CA LEU A 71 10.42 -9.61 8.98
C LEU A 71 11.65 -9.31 9.85
N VAL A 72 11.42 -8.82 11.06
CA VAL A 72 12.46 -8.59 12.07
C VAL A 72 12.40 -9.73 13.07
N ASP A 73 13.55 -10.28 13.45
CA ASP A 73 13.61 -11.32 14.46
C ASP A 73 13.44 -10.70 15.86
N LEU A 74 12.19 -10.68 16.33
CA LEU A 74 11.83 -10.10 17.61
C LEU A 74 12.37 -10.93 18.79
N ASP A 75 12.77 -12.20 18.58
CA ASP A 75 13.32 -13.05 19.66
C ASP A 75 14.73 -12.59 20.09
N GLN A 76 15.43 -11.84 19.23
CA GLN A 76 16.73 -11.23 19.54
C GLN A 76 16.62 -9.90 20.28
N ILE A 77 15.41 -9.33 20.40
CA ILE A 77 15.17 -8.09 21.13
C ILE A 77 14.32 -8.41 22.35
N ASP A 78 14.86 -8.22 23.56
CA ASP A 78 14.04 -8.26 24.76
C ASP A 78 13.14 -7.01 24.76
N ILE A 79 11.92 -7.14 24.23
CA ILE A 79 10.96 -6.04 24.07
C ILE A 79 10.74 -5.28 25.39
N LYS A 80 10.88 -5.96 26.54
CA LYS A 80 10.69 -5.34 27.87
C LYS A 80 11.88 -4.52 28.35
N LYS A 81 13.07 -4.71 27.77
CA LYS A 81 14.29 -3.97 28.12
C LYS A 81 14.78 -3.04 27.00
N ASP A 82 14.57 -3.44 25.75
CA ASP A 82 15.11 -2.81 24.55
C ASP A 82 13.99 -2.32 23.61
N GLY A 83 12.79 -2.05 24.13
CA GLY A 83 11.66 -1.52 23.35
C GLY A 83 11.99 -0.26 22.56
N SER A 84 12.87 0.60 23.09
CA SER A 84 13.39 1.77 22.38
C SER A 84 14.22 1.42 21.14
N ALA A 85 15.00 0.33 21.19
CA ALA A 85 15.80 -0.11 20.04
C ALA A 85 14.91 -0.60 18.90
N LEU A 86 13.86 -1.38 19.22
CA LEU A 86 12.88 -1.83 18.22
C LEU A 86 12.14 -0.65 17.57
N MET A 87 11.73 0.34 18.37
CA MET A 87 11.10 1.56 17.84
C MET A 87 12.05 2.35 16.92
N LEU A 88 13.35 2.39 17.21
CA LEU A 88 14.34 3.05 16.34
C LEU A 88 14.57 2.29 15.04
N ILE A 89 14.59 0.95 15.07
CA ILE A 89 14.63 0.11 13.85
C ILE A 89 13.41 0.41 12.98
N VAL A 90 12.21 0.37 13.56
CA VAL A 90 10.97 0.69 12.85
C VAL A 90 11.00 2.11 12.29
N PHE A 91 11.40 3.11 13.09
CA PHE A 91 11.51 4.50 12.66
C PHE A 91 12.46 4.66 11.46
N THR A 92 13.68 4.13 11.56
CA THR A 92 14.68 4.25 10.49
C THR A 92 14.25 3.51 9.22
N GLY A 93 13.60 2.35 9.36
CA GLY A 93 13.02 1.62 8.23
C GLY A 93 11.89 2.40 7.54
N LEU A 94 10.99 3.02 8.30
CA LEU A 94 9.95 3.90 7.76
C LEU A 94 10.53 5.11 7.03
N VAL A 95 11.55 5.76 7.60
CA VAL A 95 12.25 6.87 6.95
C VAL A 95 12.85 6.41 5.62
N GLY A 96 13.50 5.24 5.58
CA GLY A 96 14.01 4.66 4.33
C GLY A 96 12.90 4.45 3.28
N GLY A 97 11.76 3.89 3.69
CA GLY A 97 10.60 3.70 2.82
C GLY A 97 10.01 5.01 2.29
N ILE A 98 9.87 6.02 3.15
CA ILE A 98 9.38 7.36 2.77
C ILE A 98 10.34 8.02 1.77
N LEU A 99 11.65 8.01 2.07
CA LEU A 99 12.65 8.61 1.20
C LEU A 99 12.61 7.97 -0.19
N TRP A 100 12.48 6.64 -0.25
CA TRP A 100 12.33 5.93 -1.52
C TRP A 100 11.05 6.32 -2.26
N ASN A 101 9.89 6.32 -1.57
CA ASN A 101 8.61 6.71 -2.17
C ASN A 101 8.63 8.14 -2.72
N VAL A 102 9.20 9.08 -1.96
CA VAL A 102 9.34 10.48 -2.38
C VAL A 102 10.30 10.58 -3.57
N LEU A 103 11.44 9.88 -3.55
CA LEU A 103 12.40 9.87 -4.64
C LEU A 103 11.76 9.35 -5.94
N THR A 104 11.13 8.17 -5.91
CA THR A 104 10.51 7.58 -7.10
C THR A 104 9.36 8.44 -7.60
N TRP A 105 8.58 9.04 -6.70
CA TRP A 105 7.56 10.01 -7.08
C TRP A 105 8.16 11.24 -7.77
N LEU A 106 9.23 11.83 -7.23
CA LEU A 106 9.88 13.00 -7.82
C LEU A 106 10.33 12.70 -9.25
N LEU A 107 10.81 11.48 -9.50
CA LEU A 107 11.19 10.97 -10.81
C LEU A 107 10.00 10.50 -11.67
N GLY A 108 8.78 10.48 -11.12
CA GLY A 108 7.57 10.03 -11.81
C GLY A 108 7.55 8.52 -12.09
N LEU A 109 8.34 7.73 -11.37
CA LEU A 109 8.46 6.29 -11.55
C LEU A 109 7.39 5.56 -10.73
N PRO A 110 6.55 4.70 -11.34
CA PRO A 110 5.68 3.83 -10.58
C PRO A 110 6.52 2.81 -9.80
N SER A 111 6.35 2.76 -8.48
CA SER A 111 7.12 1.89 -7.58
C SER A 111 6.21 1.33 -6.51
N SER A 112 6.54 0.15 -5.99
CA SER A 112 5.77 -0.45 -4.90
C SER A 112 6.17 0.13 -3.54
N SER A 113 5.26 0.85 -2.88
CA SER A 113 5.44 1.31 -1.51
C SER A 113 5.62 0.17 -0.51
N SER A 114 4.97 -0.97 -0.75
CA SER A 114 5.13 -2.17 0.09
C SER A 114 6.58 -2.67 0.07
N HIS A 115 7.23 -2.72 -1.09
CA HIS A 115 8.64 -3.09 -1.19
C HIS A 115 9.56 -2.02 -0.59
N ALA A 116 9.20 -0.74 -0.69
CA ALA A 116 9.93 0.34 -0.04
C ALA A 116 9.90 0.19 1.50
N LEU A 117 8.72 -0.09 2.08
CA LEU A 117 8.56 -0.35 3.51
C LEU A 117 9.39 -1.56 3.95
N PHE A 118 9.23 -2.69 3.26
CA PHE A 118 9.94 -3.91 3.63
C PHE A 118 11.44 -3.79 3.44
N GLY A 119 11.90 -3.17 2.35
CA GLY A 119 13.32 -2.89 2.13
C GLY A 119 13.90 -1.98 3.21
N GLY A 120 13.16 -0.95 3.62
CA GLY A 120 13.53 -0.09 4.75
C GLY A 120 13.65 -0.87 6.06
N LEU A 121 12.63 -1.66 6.42
CA LEU A 121 12.64 -2.47 7.64
C LEU A 121 13.77 -3.50 7.64
N ILE A 122 13.97 -4.24 6.54
CA ILE A 122 15.07 -5.20 6.40
C ILE A 122 16.42 -4.49 6.51
N GLY A 123 16.60 -3.36 5.83
CA GLY A 123 17.85 -2.59 5.89
C GLY A 123 18.16 -2.08 7.30
N SER A 124 17.14 -1.56 8.00
CA SER A 124 17.29 -1.10 9.39
C SER A 124 17.61 -2.25 10.35
N ALA A 125 16.99 -3.42 10.18
CA ALA A 125 17.25 -4.61 10.98
C ALA A 125 18.66 -5.16 10.71
N LEU A 126 19.11 -5.22 9.46
CA LEU A 126 20.47 -5.61 9.11
C LEU A 126 21.51 -4.68 9.75
N ALA A 127 21.26 -3.38 9.75
CA ALA A 127 22.17 -2.40 10.34
C ALA A 127 22.23 -2.51 11.87
N ALA A 128 21.09 -2.78 12.53
CA ALA A 128 21.00 -2.81 13.98
C ALA A 128 21.37 -4.17 14.60
N LEU A 129 21.02 -5.27 13.94
CA LEU A 129 21.08 -6.64 14.48
C LEU A 129 21.94 -7.59 13.64
N GLY A 130 22.45 -7.14 12.49
CA GLY A 130 23.20 -7.98 11.56
C GLY A 130 22.31 -8.96 10.78
N PHE A 131 22.96 -9.90 10.08
CA PHE A 131 22.27 -10.84 9.18
C PHE A 131 21.28 -11.77 9.90
N SER A 132 21.54 -12.11 11.16
CA SER A 132 20.66 -12.95 11.98
C SER A 132 19.39 -12.23 12.42
N GLY A 133 19.38 -10.90 12.49
CA GLY A 133 18.20 -10.13 12.93
C GLY A 133 17.07 -10.03 11.90
N VAL A 134 17.26 -10.60 10.71
CA VAL A 134 16.25 -10.65 9.65
C VAL A 134 15.64 -12.05 9.57
N GLN A 135 14.31 -12.11 9.55
CA GLN A 135 13.57 -13.35 9.38
C GLN A 135 13.53 -13.76 7.90
N TRP A 136 14.61 -14.40 7.40
CA TRP A 136 14.77 -14.75 5.98
C TRP A 136 13.66 -15.64 5.43
N GLY A 137 13.12 -16.57 6.23
CA GLY A 137 11.96 -17.38 5.84
C GLY A 137 10.70 -16.53 5.67
N GLY A 138 10.55 -15.50 6.49
CA GLY A 138 9.50 -14.49 6.37
C GLY A 138 9.68 -13.58 5.16
N VAL A 139 10.92 -13.14 4.87
CA VAL A 139 11.26 -12.40 3.64
C VAL A 139 10.90 -13.21 2.39
N LEU A 140 11.26 -14.49 2.36
CA LEU A 140 10.96 -15.37 1.23
C LEU A 140 9.45 -15.55 1.05
N SER A 141 8.73 -15.91 2.12
CA SER A 141 7.30 -16.25 2.06
C SER A 141 6.38 -15.04 1.88
N LYS A 142 6.71 -13.89 2.48
CA LYS A 142 5.84 -12.70 2.50
C LYS A 142 6.20 -11.65 1.44
N ILE A 143 7.43 -11.69 0.91
CA ILE A 143 7.91 -10.67 -0.04
C ILE A 143 8.27 -11.33 -1.37
N VAL A 144 9.30 -12.20 -1.38
CA VAL A 144 9.88 -12.71 -2.63
C VAL A 144 8.90 -13.55 -3.41
N ILE A 145 8.24 -14.53 -2.77
CA ILE A 145 7.27 -15.40 -3.44
C ILE A 145 6.09 -14.57 -3.99
N PRO A 146 5.39 -13.73 -3.20
CA PRO A 146 4.33 -12.87 -3.74
C PRO A 146 4.80 -11.91 -4.84
N ALA A 147 6.01 -11.36 -4.75
CA ALA A 147 6.56 -10.44 -5.75
C ALA A 147 6.77 -11.10 -7.12
N VAL A 148 7.21 -12.37 -7.14
CA VAL A 148 7.39 -13.14 -8.38
C VAL A 148 6.08 -13.73 -8.88
N MET A 149 5.22 -14.20 -7.97
CA MET A 149 3.97 -14.85 -8.34
C MET A 149 2.88 -13.86 -8.78
N SER A 150 2.83 -12.65 -8.21
CA SER A 150 1.75 -11.70 -8.51
C SER A 150 1.70 -11.25 -9.98
N PRO A 151 2.81 -10.97 -10.70
CA PRO A 151 2.75 -10.66 -12.13
C PRO A 151 2.31 -11.86 -12.97
N LEU A 152 2.71 -13.08 -12.61
CA LEU A 152 2.31 -14.30 -13.33
C LEU A 152 0.81 -14.57 -13.19
N VAL A 153 0.29 -14.46 -11.97
CA VAL A 153 -1.14 -14.59 -11.70
C VAL A 153 -1.91 -13.46 -12.39
N ALA A 154 -1.42 -12.21 -12.32
CA ALA A 154 -2.04 -11.08 -13.00
C ALA A 154 -2.07 -11.27 -14.52
N ALA A 155 -0.99 -11.77 -15.13
CA ALA A 155 -0.93 -12.06 -16.57
C ALA A 155 -1.93 -13.14 -16.98
N LEU A 156 -2.02 -14.23 -16.21
CA LEU A 156 -2.98 -15.32 -16.46
C LEU A 156 -4.43 -14.81 -16.33
N VAL A 157 -4.75 -14.15 -15.21
CA VAL A 157 -6.10 -13.64 -14.93
C VAL A 157 -6.49 -12.57 -15.95
N SER A 158 -5.58 -11.65 -16.30
CA SER A 158 -5.83 -10.63 -17.31
C SER A 158 -6.06 -11.23 -18.70
N THR A 159 -5.28 -12.24 -19.08
CA THR A 159 -5.44 -12.93 -20.38
C THR A 159 -6.80 -13.62 -20.48
N VAL A 160 -7.14 -14.44 -19.48
CA VAL A 160 -8.41 -15.18 -19.44
C VAL A 160 -9.60 -14.23 -19.32
N GLY A 161 -9.51 -13.23 -18.44
CA GLY A 161 -10.54 -12.23 -18.22
C GLY A 161 -10.80 -11.40 -19.47
N THR A 162 -9.74 -10.93 -20.14
CA THR A 162 -9.85 -10.19 -21.40
C THR A 162 -10.51 -11.06 -22.47
N TRP A 163 -10.02 -12.29 -22.67
CA TRP A 163 -10.61 -13.23 -23.63
C TRP A 163 -12.11 -13.46 -23.38
N LEU A 164 -12.51 -13.66 -22.13
CA LEU A 164 -13.91 -13.88 -21.75
C LEU A 164 -14.77 -12.65 -22.04
N VAL A 165 -14.27 -11.45 -21.68
CA VAL A 165 -14.97 -10.18 -21.94
C VAL A 165 -15.18 -9.97 -23.43
N TYR A 166 -14.16 -10.18 -24.28
CA TYR A 166 -14.30 -10.05 -25.73
C TYR A 166 -15.27 -11.09 -26.31
N ARG A 167 -15.24 -12.32 -25.81
CA ARG A 167 -16.16 -13.37 -26.25
C ARG A 167 -17.63 -13.02 -25.93
N ILE A 168 -17.90 -12.54 -24.71
CA ILE A 168 -19.25 -12.15 -24.27
C ILE A 168 -19.71 -10.86 -24.95
N ALA A 169 -18.81 -9.90 -25.18
CA ALA A 169 -19.13 -8.62 -25.78
C ALA A 169 -19.23 -8.68 -27.31
N SER A 170 -18.78 -9.76 -27.96
CA SER A 170 -18.80 -9.90 -29.42
C SER A 170 -20.15 -9.64 -30.11
N PRO A 171 -21.33 -10.04 -29.57
CA PRO A 171 -22.62 -9.81 -30.22
C PRO A 171 -23.25 -8.45 -29.86
N VAL A 172 -22.60 -7.63 -29.03
CA VAL A 172 -23.14 -6.34 -28.55
C VAL A 172 -22.84 -5.22 -29.56
N SER A 173 -23.74 -4.24 -29.72
CA SER A 173 -23.49 -3.08 -30.57
C SER A 173 -22.37 -2.17 -30.02
N ASP A 174 -21.64 -1.48 -30.89
CA ASP A 174 -20.44 -0.74 -30.50
C ASP A 174 -20.73 0.41 -29.52
N GLU A 175 -21.85 1.13 -29.67
CA GLU A 175 -22.29 2.13 -28.68
C GLU A 175 -22.52 1.54 -27.27
N ARG A 176 -23.12 0.35 -27.21
CA ARG A 176 -23.38 -0.33 -25.93
C ARG A 176 -22.09 -0.89 -25.33
N LYS A 177 -21.15 -1.36 -26.18
CA LYS A 177 -19.80 -1.75 -25.74
C LYS A 177 -19.09 -0.57 -25.09
N THR A 178 -19.01 0.58 -25.75
CA THR A 178 -18.30 1.76 -25.23
C THR A 178 -18.86 2.21 -23.88
N ARG A 179 -20.19 2.26 -23.74
CA ARG A 179 -20.82 2.59 -22.45
C ARG A 179 -20.56 1.52 -21.37
N GLY A 180 -20.62 0.25 -21.74
CA GLY A 180 -20.36 -0.88 -20.84
C GLY A 180 -18.93 -0.90 -20.33
N PHE A 181 -17.95 -0.75 -21.23
CA PHE A 181 -16.52 -0.67 -20.87
C PHE A 181 -16.21 0.52 -19.98
N ARG A 182 -16.84 1.67 -20.22
CA ARG A 182 -16.67 2.84 -19.36
C ARG A 182 -17.11 2.56 -17.91
N TRP A 183 -18.30 1.99 -17.71
CA TRP A 183 -18.76 1.62 -16.37
C TRP A 183 -17.96 0.46 -15.77
N GLY A 184 -17.50 -0.47 -16.60
CA GLY A 184 -16.58 -1.53 -16.20
C GLY A 184 -15.27 -0.98 -15.64
N GLN A 185 -14.65 0.00 -16.31
CA GLN A 185 -13.44 0.67 -15.84
C GLN A 185 -13.65 1.40 -14.50
N VAL A 186 -14.80 2.05 -14.32
CA VAL A 186 -15.16 2.66 -13.03
C VAL A 186 -15.26 1.59 -11.93
N GLY A 187 -15.95 0.48 -12.22
CA GLY A 187 -16.11 -0.63 -11.29
C GLY A 187 -14.78 -1.30 -10.92
N THR A 188 -13.93 -1.62 -11.89
CA THR A 188 -12.63 -2.27 -11.64
C THR A 188 -11.66 -1.33 -10.93
N ALA A 189 -11.59 -0.05 -11.29
CA ALA A 189 -10.78 0.94 -10.57
C ALA A 189 -11.26 1.14 -9.12
N SER A 190 -12.58 1.02 -8.90
CA SER A 190 -13.17 1.06 -7.55
C SER A 190 -12.75 -0.16 -6.74
N LEU A 191 -12.89 -1.37 -7.29
CA LEU A 191 -12.47 -2.61 -6.63
C LEU A 191 -10.96 -2.61 -6.33
N MET A 192 -10.14 -2.10 -7.26
CA MET A 192 -8.70 -1.94 -7.05
C MET A 192 -8.40 -0.98 -5.90
N SER A 193 -9.08 0.18 -5.83
CA SER A 193 -8.91 1.15 -4.73
C SER A 193 -9.37 0.59 -3.38
N LEU A 194 -10.44 -0.19 -3.38
CA LEU A 194 -10.93 -0.87 -2.18
C LEU A 194 -9.92 -1.92 -1.70
N ALA A 195 -9.41 -2.76 -2.61
CA ALA A 195 -8.39 -3.78 -2.33
C ALA A 195 -7.06 -3.16 -1.90
N HIS A 196 -6.74 -1.97 -2.42
CA HIS A 196 -5.58 -1.20 -1.98
C HIS A 196 -5.75 -0.77 -0.51
N GLY A 197 -6.88 -0.15 -0.17
CA GLY A 197 -7.17 0.24 1.22
C GLY A 197 -7.19 -0.94 2.19
N THR A 198 -7.72 -2.10 1.79
CA THR A 198 -7.71 -3.29 2.63
C THR A 198 -6.31 -3.84 2.88
N ASN A 199 -5.35 -3.63 1.98
CA ASN A 199 -4.02 -4.20 2.12
C ASN A 199 -3.05 -3.20 2.77
N ASP A 200 -3.00 -1.99 2.23
CA ASP A 200 -1.89 -1.06 2.49
C ASP A 200 -2.03 -0.30 3.79
N ALA A 201 -3.24 0.17 4.12
CA ALA A 201 -3.51 0.81 5.41
C ALA A 201 -3.17 -0.13 6.58
N GLN A 202 -3.42 -1.43 6.39
CA GLN A 202 -3.12 -2.44 7.40
C GLN A 202 -1.63 -2.63 7.65
N LYS A 203 -0.77 -2.45 6.64
CA LYS A 203 0.69 -2.55 6.86
C LYS A 203 1.15 -1.49 7.85
N THR A 204 0.70 -0.25 7.65
CA THR A 204 0.96 0.86 8.56
C THR A 204 0.36 0.60 9.95
N MET A 205 -0.88 0.09 10.02
CA MET A 205 -1.50 -0.30 11.30
C MET A 205 -0.63 -1.33 12.05
N GLY A 206 -0.10 -2.33 11.34
CA GLY A 206 0.80 -3.35 11.91
C GLY A 206 2.11 -2.76 12.42
N VAL A 207 2.69 -1.80 11.70
CA VAL A 207 3.92 -1.10 12.12
C VAL A 207 3.68 -0.25 13.37
N ILE A 208 2.58 0.52 13.41
CA ILE A 208 2.20 1.31 14.60
C ILE A 208 1.90 0.38 15.78
N PHE A 209 1.18 -0.72 15.55
CA PHE A 209 0.89 -1.69 16.59
C PHE A 209 2.17 -2.30 17.17
N LEU A 210 3.14 -2.66 16.32
CA LEU A 210 4.44 -3.12 16.78
C LEU A 210 5.15 -2.08 17.67
N ALA A 211 5.11 -0.81 17.30
CA ALA A 211 5.69 0.27 18.11
C ALA A 211 4.96 0.43 19.46
N LEU A 212 3.64 0.27 19.49
CA LEU A 212 2.86 0.31 20.72
C LEU A 212 3.21 -0.87 21.64
N VAL A 213 3.36 -2.07 21.09
CA VAL A 213 3.84 -3.25 21.83
C VAL A 213 5.25 -3.01 22.37
N ALA A 214 6.14 -2.45 21.54
CA ALA A 214 7.52 -2.12 21.92
C ALA A 214 7.60 -1.09 23.06
N SER A 215 6.67 -0.13 23.09
CA SER A 215 6.58 0.86 24.17
C SER A 215 5.94 0.33 25.46
N GLY A 216 5.43 -0.91 25.47
CA GLY A 216 4.65 -1.47 26.58
C GLY A 216 3.24 -0.88 26.73
N SER A 217 2.77 -0.09 25.76
CA SER A 217 1.44 0.56 25.81
C SER A 217 0.29 -0.41 25.56
N VAL A 218 0.54 -1.50 24.82
CA VAL A 218 -0.42 -2.58 24.52
C VAL A 218 0.29 -3.92 24.57
N ASN A 219 -0.46 -5.00 24.81
CA ASN A 219 0.07 -6.35 24.73
C ASN A 219 0.01 -6.89 23.30
N ASP A 220 0.89 -7.82 22.98
CA ASP A 220 0.96 -8.47 21.65
C ASP A 220 -0.33 -9.24 21.26
N ASN A 221 -1.13 -9.65 22.24
CA ASN A 221 -2.42 -10.33 22.01
C ASN A 221 -3.61 -9.36 21.91
N ASP A 222 -3.39 -8.06 22.14
CA ASP A 222 -4.47 -7.08 22.11
C ASP A 222 -4.94 -6.83 20.67
N ALA A 223 -6.20 -6.42 20.54
CA ALA A 223 -6.70 -5.94 19.26
C ALA A 223 -6.07 -4.58 18.91
N ILE A 224 -5.81 -4.35 17.62
CA ILE A 224 -5.33 -3.06 17.14
C ILE A 224 -6.31 -1.95 17.57
N PRO A 225 -5.86 -0.92 18.29
CA PRO A 225 -6.73 0.15 18.77
C PRO A 225 -7.47 0.84 17.64
N PHE A 226 -8.71 1.24 17.89
CA PHE A 226 -9.54 1.90 16.88
C PHE A 226 -8.90 3.18 16.34
N TRP A 227 -8.24 3.96 17.21
CA TRP A 227 -7.57 5.20 16.79
C TRP A 227 -6.48 4.94 15.75
N VAL A 228 -5.73 3.81 15.86
CA VAL A 228 -4.71 3.43 14.88
C VAL A 228 -5.36 3.14 13.53
N LYS A 229 -6.46 2.37 13.55
CA LYS A 229 -7.21 2.06 12.32
C LYS A 229 -7.72 3.34 11.65
N ALA A 230 -8.36 4.21 12.44
CA ALA A 230 -8.90 5.46 11.95
C ALA A 230 -7.80 6.41 11.44
N SER A 231 -6.68 6.54 12.14
CA SER A 231 -5.58 7.41 11.71
C SER A 231 -4.93 6.93 10.41
N CYS A 232 -4.68 5.62 10.26
CA CYS A 232 -4.14 5.06 9.01
C CYS A 232 -5.14 5.22 7.86
N ALA A 233 -6.42 4.87 8.09
CA ALA A 233 -7.47 5.02 7.09
C ALA A 233 -7.61 6.47 6.59
N ILE A 234 -7.52 7.44 7.49
CA ILE A 234 -7.52 8.87 7.13
C ILE A 234 -6.24 9.25 6.40
N ALA A 235 -5.07 8.83 6.87
CA ALA A 235 -3.79 9.16 6.27
C ALA A 235 -3.69 8.68 4.81
N ILE A 236 -3.99 7.39 4.56
CA ILE A 236 -3.97 6.83 3.21
C ILE A 236 -5.01 7.52 2.31
N ALA A 237 -6.24 7.77 2.81
CA ALA A 237 -7.28 8.42 2.03
C ALA A 237 -6.94 9.87 1.67
N LEU A 238 -6.35 10.63 2.61
CA LEU A 238 -5.88 12.00 2.35
C LEU A 238 -4.75 12.03 1.33
N GLY A 239 -3.78 11.11 1.46
CA GLY A 239 -2.73 10.92 0.46
C GLY A 239 -3.32 10.64 -0.92
N THR A 240 -4.25 9.69 -1.00
CA THR A 240 -4.93 9.33 -2.24
C THR A 240 -5.71 10.49 -2.85
N TYR A 241 -6.38 11.29 -2.03
CA TYR A 241 -7.16 12.43 -2.51
C TYR A 241 -6.29 13.53 -3.11
N LEU A 242 -5.11 13.79 -2.53
CA LEU A 242 -4.13 14.73 -3.09
C LEU A 242 -3.55 14.24 -4.42
N GLY A 243 -3.67 12.94 -4.68
CA GLY A 243 -3.39 12.29 -5.95
C GLY A 243 -1.98 11.78 -6.02
N GLY A 244 -1.44 11.70 -7.23
CA GLY A 244 -0.10 11.19 -7.52
C GLY A 244 0.34 11.68 -8.89
N TRP A 245 0.08 12.97 -9.18
CA TRP A 245 -0.09 13.47 -10.55
C TRP A 245 1.08 13.21 -11.50
N ARG A 246 2.32 13.15 -10.98
CA ARG A 246 3.49 12.76 -11.78
C ARG A 246 3.37 11.31 -12.24
N ILE A 247 3.06 10.38 -11.34
CA ILE A 247 2.87 8.95 -11.62
C ILE A 247 1.63 8.72 -12.47
N ILE A 248 0.51 9.38 -12.17
CA ILE A 248 -0.73 9.32 -12.99
C ILE A 248 -0.41 9.72 -14.44
N ARG A 249 0.40 10.76 -14.65
CA ARG A 249 0.81 11.20 -15.98
C ARG A 249 1.72 10.17 -16.65
N THR A 250 2.67 9.58 -15.94
CA THR A 250 3.54 8.52 -16.46
C THR A 250 2.74 7.29 -16.89
N LEU A 251 1.84 6.80 -16.03
CA LEU A 251 1.03 5.61 -16.32
C LEU A 251 -0.01 5.87 -17.42
N GLY A 252 -0.63 7.05 -17.42
CA GLY A 252 -1.68 7.39 -18.38
C GLY A 252 -1.20 7.74 -19.79
N LYS A 253 0.09 8.10 -19.96
CA LYS A 253 0.65 8.47 -21.27
C LYS A 253 1.88 7.67 -21.70
N GLY A 254 2.51 6.91 -20.80
CA GLY A 254 3.88 6.44 -20.98
C GLY A 254 4.08 4.93 -21.11
N ILE A 255 3.06 4.09 -20.91
CA ILE A 255 3.26 2.62 -20.89
C ILE A 255 2.47 1.89 -21.98
N VAL A 256 1.20 2.21 -22.20
CA VAL A 256 0.38 1.67 -23.31
C VAL A 256 -0.66 2.73 -23.70
N GLU A 257 -0.90 2.96 -24.99
CA GLU A 257 -2.12 3.65 -25.42
C GLU A 257 -3.31 2.75 -25.08
N VAL A 258 -3.97 3.03 -23.95
CA VAL A 258 -5.23 2.37 -23.61
C VAL A 258 -6.31 3.01 -24.47
N ASP A 259 -6.43 2.54 -25.71
CA ASP A 259 -7.56 2.88 -26.55
C ASP A 259 -8.82 2.24 -25.95
N THR A 260 -9.79 3.08 -25.55
CA THR A 260 -11.19 2.67 -25.71
C THR A 260 -11.39 2.35 -27.19
N PRO A 261 -12.04 1.24 -27.59
CA PRO A 261 -12.20 0.91 -29.00
C PRO A 261 -12.76 2.14 -29.72
N ARG A 262 -11.90 2.78 -30.52
CA ARG A 262 -12.27 3.96 -31.28
C ARG A 262 -13.13 3.47 -32.43
N VAL A 263 -14.33 4.03 -32.51
CA VAL A 263 -15.13 4.03 -33.74
C VAL A 263 -14.44 4.97 -34.73
#